data_AF-A0A7V2WFE6-F1
#
_entry.id   AF-A0A7V2WFE6-F1
#
_cell.length_a   1.000
_cell.length_b   1.000
_cell.length_c   1.000
_cell.angle_alpha   90.00
_cell.angle_beta   90.00
_cell.angle_gamma   90.00
#
_symmetry.space_group_name_H-M   'P 1'
#
loop_
_entity.id
_entity.type
_entity.pdbx_description
1 polymer ?
#
loop_
_entity_poly.entity_id
_entity_poly.type
_entity_poly.pdbx_seq_one_letter_code
_entity_poly.pdbx_strand_id
1 'polypeptide(L)'
;SRFGQISLLCASVMVGAFLLVFGQIYQTGADSYQLFLSWSLFILPWVLISRFTPQWILLLVLLNITLILYGSKNHYYWYDYNNSTLLSLTLLNMVFLLLREYAEQKSILWANGKINKVIILLMLLWPMTLSALESVFEMHKENALLSLLWIITMIMGFYWYKTRRKDAISFSLIILSIYLVGITFITRTIFEAGGSETGAFFLSAIVILGLSTWTSLWLKRTIHAIQSDKPASTGDNQ
;
A
#
# COMPACT_ATOMS: atom_id res chain seq x y z
N SER A 1 24.64 -1.27 -17.96
CA SER A 1 24.23 -2.57 -18.54
C SER A 1 23.17 -3.22 -17.66
N ARG A 2 22.13 -3.83 -18.23
CA ARG A 2 21.09 -4.55 -17.47
C ARG A 2 21.69 -5.70 -16.65
N PHE A 3 22.75 -6.34 -17.14
CA PHE A 3 23.45 -7.39 -16.40
C PHE A 3 24.02 -6.90 -15.07
N GLY A 4 24.67 -5.72 -15.05
CA GLY A 4 25.20 -5.15 -13.80
C GLY A 4 24.12 -4.83 -12.76
N GLN A 5 22.94 -4.39 -13.21
CA GLN A 5 21.79 -4.15 -12.33
C GLN A 5 21.25 -5.44 -11.72
N ILE A 6 21.16 -6.51 -12.52
CA ILE A 6 20.74 -7.84 -12.06
C ILE A 6 21.78 -8.41 -11.10
N SER A 7 23.07 -8.30 -11.40
CA SER A 7 24.15 -8.76 -10.50
C SER A 7 24.12 -8.03 -9.16
N LEU A 8 23.89 -6.72 -9.14
CA LEU A 8 23.70 -5.96 -7.89
C LEU A 8 22.46 -6.42 -7.11
N LEU A 9 21.38 -6.81 -7.81
CA LEU A 9 20.19 -7.34 -7.16
C LEU A 9 20.45 -8.71 -6.55
N CYS A 10 21.11 -9.60 -7.27
CA CYS A 10 21.55 -10.90 -6.75
C CYS A 10 22.46 -10.72 -5.52
N ALA A 11 23.42 -9.80 -5.57
CA ALA A 11 24.26 -9.46 -4.44
C ALA A 11 23.44 -8.95 -3.24
N SER A 12 22.44 -8.09 -3.48
CA SER A 12 21.53 -7.60 -2.44
C SER A 12 20.76 -8.73 -1.75
N VAL A 13 20.31 -9.74 -2.52
CA VAL A 13 19.63 -10.92 -1.98
C VAL A 13 20.59 -11.83 -1.21
N MET A 14 21.80 -12.03 -1.72
CA MET A 14 22.84 -12.83 -1.06
C MET A 14 23.26 -12.26 0.30
N VAL A 15 23.30 -10.93 0.45
CA VAL A 15 23.53 -10.29 1.77
C VAL A 15 22.46 -10.71 2.77
N GLY A 16 21.19 -10.75 2.37
CA GLY A 16 20.11 -11.21 3.22
C GLY A 16 20.24 -12.69 3.60
N ALA A 17 20.57 -13.54 2.64
CA ALA A 17 20.82 -14.96 2.90
C ALA A 17 21.98 -15.17 3.89
N PHE A 18 23.06 -14.39 3.76
CA PHE A 18 24.19 -14.44 4.68
C PHE A 18 23.79 -14.01 6.10
N LEU A 19 23.06 -12.89 6.23
CA LEU A 19 22.57 -12.41 7.53
C LEU A 19 21.61 -13.41 8.20
N LEU A 20 20.77 -14.07 7.41
CA LEU A 20 19.86 -15.12 7.89
C LEU A 20 20.65 -16.30 8.46
N VAL A 21 21.61 -16.84 7.71
CA VAL A 21 22.44 -17.98 8.16
C VAL A 21 23.26 -17.58 9.40
N PHE A 22 23.82 -16.37 9.42
CA PHE A 22 24.54 -15.87 10.59
C PHE A 22 23.63 -15.79 11.83
N GLY A 23 22.41 -15.26 11.69
CA GLY A 23 21.44 -15.20 12.79
C GLY A 23 21.04 -16.58 13.33
N GLN A 24 20.96 -17.59 12.46
CA GLN A 24 20.68 -18.97 12.84
C GLN A 24 21.85 -19.63 13.59
N ILE A 25 23.08 -19.48 13.09
CA ILE A 25 24.27 -20.12 13.67
C ILE A 25 24.61 -19.52 15.03
N TYR A 26 24.53 -18.19 15.14
CA TYR A 26 24.98 -17.49 16.33
C TYR A 26 23.88 -17.25 17.36
N GLN A 27 22.66 -17.76 17.13
CA GLN A 27 21.46 -17.62 17.99
C GLN A 27 21.55 -16.37 18.87
N THR A 28 21.68 -15.20 18.24
CA THR A 28 22.17 -13.99 18.91
C THR A 28 21.18 -13.44 19.94
N GLY A 29 20.05 -14.12 20.18
CA GLY A 29 18.90 -13.62 20.92
C GLY A 29 18.34 -12.31 20.33
N ALA A 30 18.86 -11.87 19.18
CA ALA A 30 18.54 -10.59 18.58
C ALA A 30 17.18 -10.70 17.88
N ASP A 31 16.37 -9.68 18.07
CA ASP A 31 15.05 -9.63 17.48
C ASP A 31 15.12 -9.66 15.94
N SER A 32 14.17 -10.36 15.31
CA SER A 32 14.13 -10.52 13.86
C SER A 32 14.09 -9.18 13.09
N TYR A 33 13.51 -8.11 13.65
CA TYR A 33 13.50 -6.80 12.98
C TYR A 33 14.91 -6.23 12.75
N GLN A 34 15.87 -6.48 13.66
CA GLN A 34 17.24 -5.96 13.52
C GLN A 34 17.93 -6.54 12.30
N LEU A 35 17.68 -7.81 12.01
CA LEU A 35 18.21 -8.49 10.83
C LEU A 35 17.76 -7.80 9.54
N PHE A 36 16.45 -7.55 9.40
CA PHE A 36 15.91 -6.89 8.22
C PHE A 36 16.33 -5.41 8.14
N LEU A 37 16.48 -4.73 9.28
CA LEU A 37 17.00 -3.36 9.33
C LEU A 37 18.45 -3.32 8.84
N SER A 38 19.32 -4.15 9.38
CA SER A 38 20.72 -4.25 8.95
C SER A 38 20.82 -4.62 7.47
N TRP A 39 19.99 -5.55 6.99
CA TRP A 39 19.92 -5.89 5.57
C TRP A 39 19.56 -4.67 4.71
N SER A 40 18.51 -3.92 5.09
CA SER A 40 18.10 -2.71 4.38
C SER A 40 19.21 -1.65 4.32
N LEU A 41 19.97 -1.47 5.41
CA LEU A 41 21.09 -0.54 5.49
C LEU A 41 22.25 -0.95 4.58
N PHE A 42 22.59 -2.24 4.53
CA PHE A 42 23.68 -2.73 3.69
C PHE A 42 23.38 -2.59 2.19
N ILE A 43 22.12 -2.78 1.77
CA ILE A 43 21.76 -2.68 0.35
C ILE A 43 21.46 -1.24 -0.09
N LEU A 44 21.21 -0.31 0.84
CA LEU A 44 20.89 1.09 0.56
C LEU A 44 21.86 1.77 -0.44
N PRO A 45 23.20 1.74 -0.25
CA PRO A 45 24.11 2.35 -1.22
C PRO A 45 23.99 1.73 -2.62
N TRP A 46 23.74 0.42 -2.71
CA TRP A 46 23.59 -0.28 -3.99
C TRP A 46 22.30 0.11 -4.71
N VAL A 47 21.21 0.28 -3.95
CA VAL A 47 19.90 0.74 -4.47
C VAL A 47 20.02 2.14 -5.09
N LEU A 48 20.78 3.04 -4.45
CA LEU A 48 21.00 4.40 -4.96
C LEU A 48 21.80 4.42 -6.27
N ILE A 49 22.81 3.55 -6.39
CA ILE A 49 23.70 3.50 -7.55
C ILE A 49 23.06 2.77 -8.74
N SER A 50 22.31 1.70 -8.50
CA SER A 50 21.83 0.80 -9.56
C SER A 50 20.85 1.45 -10.53
N ARG A 51 20.11 2.49 -10.07
CA ARG A 51 18.98 3.08 -10.78
C ARG A 51 18.01 2.00 -11.30
N PHE A 52 17.87 0.90 -10.54
CA PHE A 52 17.09 -0.26 -10.94
C PHE A 52 15.86 -0.41 -10.06
N THR A 53 14.68 -0.37 -10.66
CA THR A 53 13.41 -0.39 -9.95
C THR A 53 13.27 -1.53 -8.94
N PRO A 54 13.55 -2.80 -9.29
CA PRO A 54 13.30 -3.91 -8.36
C PRO A 54 14.13 -3.82 -7.08
N GLN A 55 15.28 -3.14 -7.11
CA GLN A 55 16.06 -2.91 -5.89
C GLN A 55 15.42 -1.88 -4.97
N TRP A 56 14.81 -0.83 -5.51
CA TRP A 56 14.02 0.12 -4.72
C TRP A 56 12.81 -0.56 -4.07
N ILE A 57 12.15 -1.46 -4.79
CA ILE A 57 11.06 -2.26 -4.24
C ILE A 57 11.57 -3.21 -3.15
N LEU A 58 12.70 -3.89 -3.38
CA LEU A 58 13.32 -4.74 -2.36
C LEU A 58 13.62 -3.95 -1.07
N LEU A 59 14.22 -2.77 -1.21
CA LEU A 59 14.48 -1.88 -0.06
C LEU A 59 13.18 -1.52 0.67
N LEU A 60 12.13 -1.14 -0.06
CA LEU A 60 10.83 -0.80 0.53
C LEU A 60 10.19 -2.00 1.25
N VAL A 61 10.28 -3.19 0.66
CA VAL A 61 9.79 -4.44 1.28
C VAL A 61 10.53 -4.72 2.59
N LEU A 62 11.86 -4.62 2.59
CA LEU A 62 12.67 -4.85 3.80
C LEU A 62 12.33 -3.85 4.91
N LEU A 63 12.16 -2.56 4.56
CA LEU A 63 11.78 -1.54 5.53
C LEU A 63 10.36 -1.77 6.09
N ASN A 64 9.40 -2.17 5.25
CA ASN A 64 8.06 -2.54 5.70
C ASN A 64 8.11 -3.75 6.66
N ILE A 65 8.82 -4.82 6.29
CA ILE A 65 9.00 -6.01 7.14
C ILE A 65 9.64 -5.63 8.48
N THR A 66 10.66 -4.75 8.44
CA THR A 66 11.33 -4.26 9.64
C THR A 66 10.35 -3.56 10.58
N LEU A 67 9.50 -2.66 10.06
CA LEU A 67 8.51 -1.95 10.87
C LEU A 67 7.41 -2.87 11.41
N ILE A 68 6.92 -3.80 10.59
CA ILE A 68 5.94 -4.82 11.00
C ILE A 68 6.49 -5.63 12.17
N LEU A 69 7.71 -6.19 12.03
CA LEU A 69 8.35 -6.98 13.08
C LEU A 69 8.70 -6.16 14.32
N TYR A 70 9.02 -4.87 14.16
CA TYR A 70 9.25 -3.97 15.29
C TYR A 70 7.97 -3.73 16.09
N GLY A 71 6.83 -3.51 15.41
CA GLY A 71 5.53 -3.30 16.05
C GLY A 71 4.90 -4.56 16.64
N SER A 72 5.17 -5.72 16.05
CA SER A 72 4.61 -7.00 16.51
C SER A 72 5.26 -7.53 17.79
N LYS A 73 6.34 -6.92 18.27
CA LYS A 73 7.08 -7.38 19.47
C LYS A 73 6.22 -7.55 20.72
N ASN A 74 5.20 -6.71 20.87
CA ASN A 74 4.35 -6.69 22.07
C ASN A 74 2.96 -7.31 21.87
N HIS A 75 2.61 -7.73 20.65
CA HIS A 75 1.24 -8.13 20.32
C HIS A 75 1.18 -9.60 19.93
N TYR A 76 0.24 -10.32 20.54
CA TYR A 76 0.06 -11.76 20.35
C TYR A 76 -0.62 -12.09 19.02
N TYR A 77 -1.34 -11.13 18.44
CA TYR A 77 -2.08 -11.29 17.20
C TYR A 77 -1.46 -10.49 16.06
N TRP A 78 -1.44 -11.09 14.86
CA TRP A 78 -0.88 -10.50 13.64
C TRP A 78 -1.63 -9.27 13.11
N TYR A 79 -2.82 -8.98 13.66
CA TYR A 79 -3.65 -7.83 13.27
C TYR A 79 -3.63 -6.70 14.30
N ASP A 80 -3.08 -6.94 15.49
CA ASP A 80 -3.07 -5.99 16.59
C ASP A 80 -1.75 -5.20 16.51
N TYR A 81 -1.75 -4.17 15.66
CA TYR A 81 -0.60 -3.28 15.50
C TYR A 81 -0.83 -2.02 16.32
N ASN A 82 0.21 -1.58 17.04
CA ASN A 82 0.19 -0.27 17.65
C ASN A 82 -0.02 0.81 16.57
N ASN A 83 -0.90 1.78 16.83
CA ASN A 83 -1.12 2.98 16.01
C ASN A 83 0.19 3.63 15.54
N SER A 84 1.21 3.64 16.40
CA SER A 84 2.54 4.16 16.10
C SER A 84 3.21 3.42 14.95
N THR A 85 3.06 2.09 14.90
CA THR A 85 3.59 1.24 13.83
C THR A 85 2.83 1.48 12.53
N LEU A 86 1.49 1.50 12.57
CA LEU A 86 0.68 1.81 11.39
C LEU A 86 1.02 3.19 10.81
N LEU A 87 1.19 4.20 11.67
CA LEU A 87 1.63 5.54 11.27
C LEU A 87 3.01 5.52 10.63
N SER A 88 3.97 4.82 11.22
CA SER A 88 5.32 4.71 10.65
C SER A 88 5.31 4.04 9.26
N LEU A 89 4.48 3.00 9.07
CA LEU A 89 4.28 2.32 7.79
C LEU A 89 3.64 3.27 6.77
N THR A 90 2.59 3.99 7.16
CA THR A 90 1.93 4.96 6.29
C THR A 90 2.89 6.07 5.86
N LEU A 91 3.64 6.66 6.79
CA LEU A 91 4.60 7.72 6.49
C LEU A 91 5.73 7.22 5.58
N LEU A 92 6.31 6.05 5.88
CA LEU A 92 7.34 5.43 5.05
C LEU A 92 6.86 5.25 3.61
N ASN A 93 5.71 4.60 3.43
CA ASN A 93 5.19 4.32 2.09
C ASN A 93 4.74 5.61 1.37
N MET A 94 4.26 6.62 2.11
CA MET A 94 3.92 7.92 1.55
C MET A 94 5.16 8.65 1.03
N VAL A 95 6.26 8.65 1.80
CA VAL A 95 7.54 9.21 1.36
C VAL A 95 8.04 8.51 0.10
N PHE A 96 7.99 7.17 0.04
CA PHE A 96 8.39 6.43 -1.17
C PHE A 96 7.50 6.74 -2.38
N LEU A 97 6.19 6.93 -2.19
CA LEU A 97 5.29 7.34 -3.26
C LEU A 97 5.65 8.73 -3.79
N LEU A 98 5.89 9.70 -2.90
CA LEU A 98 6.29 11.06 -3.25
C LEU A 98 7.66 11.10 -3.95
N LEU A 99 8.64 10.36 -3.43
CA LEU A 99 9.96 10.20 -4.07
C LEU A 99 9.82 9.63 -5.48
N ARG A 100 8.93 8.65 -5.67
CA ARG A 100 8.65 8.06 -6.97
C ARG A 100 7.96 9.03 -7.91
N GLU A 101 6.97 9.80 -7.45
CA GLU A 101 6.33 10.83 -8.28
C GLU A 101 7.29 11.95 -8.68
N TYR A 102 8.15 12.39 -7.76
CA TYR A 102 9.20 13.36 -8.04
C TYR A 102 10.24 12.82 -9.04
N ALA A 103 10.66 11.56 -8.87
CA ALA A 103 11.60 10.91 -9.77
C ALA A 103 11.00 10.68 -11.17
N GLU A 104 9.70 10.41 -11.26
CA GLU A 104 9.00 10.29 -12.54
C GLU A 104 8.88 11.64 -13.25
N GLN A 105 8.64 12.74 -12.54
CA GLN A 105 8.65 14.10 -13.13
C GLN A 105 10.02 14.45 -13.72
N LYS A 106 11.10 13.96 -13.11
CA LYS A 106 12.48 14.12 -13.60
C LYS A 106 12.91 13.06 -14.62
N SER A 107 11.97 12.24 -15.12
CA SER A 107 12.22 11.17 -16.10
C SER A 107 13.32 10.18 -15.67
N ILE A 108 13.46 9.93 -14.36
CA ILE A 108 14.47 9.00 -13.84
C ILE A 108 14.01 7.56 -14.11
N LEU A 109 14.90 6.78 -14.75
CA LEU A 109 14.62 5.45 -15.28
C LEU A 109 14.02 4.45 -14.26
N TRP A 110 14.38 4.53 -12.98
CA TRP A 110 13.88 3.58 -11.96
C TRP A 110 12.41 3.85 -11.56
N ALA A 111 11.90 5.06 -11.76
CA ALA A 111 10.53 5.44 -11.40
C ALA A 111 9.52 5.17 -12.53
N ASN A 112 10.01 4.90 -13.74
CA ASN A 112 9.20 4.60 -14.91
C ASN A 112 8.62 3.18 -14.82
N GLY A 113 7.30 3.11 -14.69
CA GLY A 113 6.58 1.83 -14.65
C GLY A 113 5.29 1.92 -13.84
N LYS A 114 4.19 1.52 -14.48
CA LYS A 114 2.85 1.48 -13.84
C LYS A 114 2.82 0.47 -12.68
N ILE A 115 3.47 -0.68 -12.84
CA ILE A 115 3.51 -1.75 -11.82
C ILE A 115 4.17 -1.26 -10.53
N ASN A 116 5.26 -0.51 -10.62
CA ASN A 116 6.00 -0.01 -9.46
C ASN A 116 5.14 0.90 -8.60
N LYS A 117 4.41 1.81 -9.26
CA LYS A 117 3.46 2.69 -8.62
C LYS A 117 2.36 1.90 -7.93
N VAL A 118 1.81 0.89 -8.61
CA VAL A 118 0.76 0.01 -8.05
C VAL A 118 1.25 -0.72 -6.80
N ILE A 119 2.48 -1.25 -6.82
CA ILE A 119 3.07 -1.93 -5.65
C ILE A 119 3.24 -0.96 -4.47
N ILE A 120 3.80 0.23 -4.70
CA ILE A 120 3.97 1.24 -3.64
C ILE A 120 2.61 1.71 -3.11
N LEU A 121 1.62 1.88 -3.99
CA LEU A 121 0.26 2.26 -3.60
C LEU A 121 -0.41 1.17 -2.76
N LEU A 122 -0.26 -0.10 -3.12
CA LEU A 122 -0.75 -1.23 -2.30
C LEU A 122 -0.09 -1.23 -0.93
N MET A 123 1.22 -1.01 -0.86
CA MET A 123 1.97 -0.91 0.39
C MET A 123 1.54 0.30 1.25
N LEU A 124 1.12 1.40 0.62
CA LEU A 124 0.57 2.55 1.32
C LEU A 124 -0.85 2.31 1.82
N LEU A 125 -1.70 1.68 1.00
CA LEU A 125 -3.12 1.55 1.29
C LEU A 125 -3.42 0.55 2.41
N TRP A 126 -2.66 -0.55 2.52
CA TRP A 126 -2.97 -1.57 3.53
C TRP A 126 -2.94 -1.08 4.99
N PRO A 127 -1.92 -0.34 5.51
CA PRO A 127 -1.94 0.11 6.90
C PRO A 127 -3.03 1.15 7.12
N MET A 128 -3.33 1.97 6.10
CA MET A 128 -4.37 2.99 6.21
C MET A 128 -5.78 2.36 6.20
N THR A 129 -5.99 1.29 5.42
CA THR A 129 -7.26 0.53 5.47
C THR A 129 -7.45 -0.17 6.81
N LEU A 130 -6.41 -0.79 7.36
CA LEU A 130 -6.50 -1.45 8.67
C LEU A 130 -6.83 -0.44 9.76
N SER A 131 -6.10 0.67 9.82
CA SER A 131 -6.37 1.72 10.81
C SER A 131 -7.78 2.31 10.68
N ALA A 132 -8.27 2.50 9.45
CA ALA A 132 -9.63 2.96 9.21
C ALA A 132 -10.66 1.93 9.70
N LEU A 133 -10.45 0.63 9.44
CA LEU A 133 -11.32 -0.43 9.94
C LEU A 133 -11.32 -0.52 11.46
N GLU A 134 -10.16 -0.43 12.11
CA GLU A 134 -10.03 -0.39 13.57
C GLU A 134 -10.81 0.79 14.16
N SER A 135 -10.69 1.99 13.56
CA SER A 135 -11.45 3.16 13.99
C SER A 135 -12.97 3.00 13.85
N VAL A 136 -13.40 2.13 12.91
CA VAL A 136 -14.81 1.79 12.76
C VAL A 136 -15.25 0.80 13.84
N PHE A 137 -14.42 -0.11 14.34
CA PHE A 137 -14.86 -1.04 15.40
C PHE A 137 -14.68 -0.48 16.81
N GLU A 138 -13.57 0.20 17.05
CA GLU A 138 -13.18 0.71 18.36
C GLU A 138 -13.02 2.22 18.24
N MET A 139 -13.91 2.96 18.93
CA MET A 139 -13.79 4.43 19.05
C MET A 139 -12.64 4.79 20.01
N HIS A 140 -11.41 4.41 19.66
CA HIS A 140 -10.22 4.87 20.36
C HIS A 140 -9.83 6.24 19.81
N LYS A 141 -9.77 7.25 20.70
CA LYS A 141 -9.38 8.63 20.34
C LYS A 141 -8.00 8.72 19.67
N GLU A 142 -7.14 7.72 19.90
CA GLU A 142 -5.77 7.67 19.38
C GLU A 142 -5.70 7.47 17.86
N ASN A 143 -6.78 7.01 17.22
CA ASN A 143 -6.79 6.70 15.78
C ASN A 143 -7.16 7.91 14.90
N ALA A 144 -7.43 9.08 15.49
CA ALA A 144 -7.93 10.26 14.79
C ALA A 144 -6.96 10.80 13.73
N LEU A 145 -5.64 10.76 13.98
CA LEU A 145 -4.64 11.24 13.02
C LEU A 145 -4.56 10.33 11.79
N LEU A 146 -4.61 9.01 11.99
CA LEU A 146 -4.53 8.04 10.90
C LEU A 146 -5.78 8.04 10.04
N SER A 147 -6.97 8.17 10.64
CA SER A 147 -8.22 8.30 9.89
C SER A 147 -8.27 9.60 9.09
N LEU A 148 -7.79 10.72 9.64
CA LEU A 148 -7.63 11.97 8.89
C LEU A 148 -6.67 11.80 7.71
N LEU A 149 -5.50 11.19 7.92
CA LEU A 149 -4.55 10.90 6.84
C LEU A 149 -5.19 10.02 5.76
N TRP A 150 -5.96 9.00 6.14
CA TRP A 150 -6.70 8.16 5.21
C TRP A 150 -7.68 8.98 4.37
N ILE A 151 -8.53 9.82 4.99
CA ILE A 151 -9.48 10.69 4.28
C ILE A 151 -8.74 11.61 3.29
N ILE A 152 -7.66 12.27 3.74
CA ILE A 152 -6.87 13.18 2.92
C ILE A 152 -6.27 12.45 1.71
N THR A 153 -5.67 11.27 1.91
CA THR A 153 -5.10 10.48 0.81
C THR A 153 -6.16 9.98 -0.17
N MET A 154 -7.37 9.65 0.30
CA MET A 154 -8.48 9.27 -0.59
C MET A 154 -8.93 10.43 -1.46
N ILE A 155 -9.12 11.62 -0.88
CA ILE A 155 -9.53 12.82 -1.63
C ILE A 155 -8.46 13.21 -2.64
N MET A 156 -7.19 13.31 -2.20
CA MET A 156 -6.08 13.67 -3.07
C MET A 156 -5.86 12.63 -4.18
N GLY A 157 -5.86 11.35 -3.83
CA GLY A 157 -5.69 10.25 -4.77
C GLY A 157 -6.83 10.17 -5.80
N PHE A 158 -8.08 10.36 -5.35
CA PHE A 158 -9.23 10.41 -6.24
C PHE A 158 -9.11 11.55 -7.25
N TYR A 159 -8.79 12.76 -6.79
CA TYR A 159 -8.63 13.92 -7.67
C TYR A 159 -7.47 13.72 -8.65
N TRP A 160 -6.28 13.35 -8.14
CA TRP A 160 -5.05 13.23 -8.92
C TRP A 160 -5.12 12.13 -9.99
N TYR A 161 -5.62 10.93 -9.64
CA TYR A 161 -5.67 9.82 -10.58
C TYR A 161 -6.83 9.90 -11.57
N LYS A 162 -7.94 10.54 -11.18
CA LYS A 162 -9.06 10.77 -12.09
C LYS A 162 -8.77 11.88 -13.11
N THR A 163 -8.20 13.02 -12.68
CA THR A 163 -8.07 14.20 -13.56
C THR A 163 -6.72 14.32 -14.27
N ARG A 164 -5.60 14.09 -13.57
CA ARG A 164 -4.26 14.38 -14.11
C ARG A 164 -3.62 13.20 -14.84
N ARG A 165 -3.70 11.99 -14.26
CA ARG A 165 -2.93 10.82 -14.75
C ARG A 165 -3.76 9.80 -15.51
N LYS A 166 -5.10 9.84 -15.39
CA LYS A 166 -6.04 8.92 -16.08
C LYS A 166 -5.64 7.43 -15.89
N ASP A 167 -5.21 7.07 -14.68
CA ASP A 167 -4.71 5.72 -14.37
C ASP A 167 -5.77 4.87 -13.68
N ALA A 168 -6.43 4.02 -14.48
CA ALA A 168 -7.54 3.18 -14.06
C ALA A 168 -7.19 2.21 -12.91
N ILE A 169 -5.98 1.65 -12.89
CA ILE A 169 -5.61 0.63 -11.89
C ILE A 169 -5.45 1.28 -10.51
N SER A 170 -4.68 2.36 -10.43
CA SER A 170 -4.47 3.10 -9.17
C SER A 170 -5.78 3.66 -8.61
N PHE A 171 -6.66 4.15 -9.50
CA PHE A 171 -8.00 4.62 -9.14
C PHE A 171 -8.87 3.50 -8.55
N SER A 172 -8.84 2.31 -9.16
CA SER A 172 -9.60 1.15 -8.68
C SER A 172 -9.18 0.72 -7.28
N LEU A 173 -7.89 0.78 -6.96
CA LEU A 173 -7.36 0.42 -5.63
C LEU A 173 -7.82 1.37 -4.53
N ILE A 174 -7.86 2.67 -4.82
CA ILE A 174 -8.38 3.69 -3.89
C ILE A 174 -9.87 3.45 -3.62
N ILE A 175 -10.64 3.17 -4.68
CA ILE A 175 -12.07 2.86 -4.53
C ILE A 175 -12.28 1.58 -3.74
N LEU A 176 -11.47 0.55 -3.97
CA LEU A 176 -11.52 -0.68 -3.18
C LEU A 176 -11.33 -0.40 -1.69
N SER A 177 -10.37 0.46 -1.34
CA SER A 177 -10.15 0.87 0.05
C SER A 177 -11.36 1.59 0.65
N ILE A 178 -11.93 2.57 -0.07
CA ILE A 178 -13.15 3.28 0.35
C ILE A 178 -14.33 2.32 0.52
N TYR A 179 -14.47 1.38 -0.42
CA TYR A 179 -15.53 0.38 -0.44
C TYR A 179 -15.46 -0.56 0.77
N LEU A 180 -14.27 -1.07 1.11
CA LEU A 180 -14.06 -1.94 2.27
C LEU A 180 -14.46 -1.22 3.57
N VAL A 181 -13.94 0.00 3.80
CA VAL A 181 -14.26 0.78 5.00
C VAL A 181 -15.75 1.16 5.04
N GLY A 182 -16.32 1.55 3.89
CA GLY A 182 -17.73 1.94 3.79
C GLY A 182 -18.69 0.79 4.10
N ILE A 183 -18.43 -0.42 3.61
CA ILE A 183 -19.24 -1.60 3.95
C ILE A 183 -19.15 -1.93 5.43
N THR A 184 -17.95 -1.91 6.00
CA THR A 184 -17.77 -2.20 7.42
C THR A 184 -18.53 -1.18 8.27
N PHE A 185 -18.48 0.10 7.92
CA PHE A 185 -19.21 1.16 8.60
C PHE A 185 -20.74 0.98 8.53
N ILE A 186 -21.28 0.69 7.35
CA ILE A 186 -22.72 0.46 7.19
C ILE A 186 -23.15 -0.79 7.95
N THR A 187 -22.38 -1.87 7.85
CA THR A 187 -22.67 -3.12 8.57
C THR A 187 -22.70 -2.86 10.07
N ARG A 188 -21.68 -2.20 10.63
CA ARG A 188 -21.68 -1.83 12.05
C ARG A 188 -22.92 -1.04 12.46
N THR A 189 -23.30 -0.04 11.68
CA THR A 189 -24.47 0.81 11.97
C THR A 189 -25.77 0.00 11.99
N ILE A 190 -25.91 -1.00 11.10
CA ILE A 190 -27.07 -1.91 11.08
C ILE A 190 -27.12 -2.77 12.35
N PHE A 191 -25.97 -3.29 12.80
CA PHE A 191 -25.90 -4.09 14.02
C PHE A 191 -26.15 -3.26 15.29
N GLU A 192 -25.68 -2.01 15.33
CA GLU A 192 -25.93 -1.09 16.46
C GLU A 192 -27.38 -0.61 16.55
N ALA A 193 -28.14 -0.64 15.45
CA ALA A 193 -29.54 -0.22 15.43
C ALA A 193 -30.49 -1.17 16.22
N GLY A 194 -29.99 -2.26 16.81
CA GLY A 194 -30.72 -3.07 17.79
C GLY A 194 -31.79 -4.01 17.20
N GLY A 195 -31.71 -4.34 15.91
CA GLY A 195 -32.58 -5.33 15.26
C GLY A 195 -32.25 -6.77 15.62
N SER A 196 -32.99 -7.74 15.06
CA SER A 196 -32.61 -9.16 15.17
C SER A 196 -31.29 -9.43 14.45
N GLU A 197 -30.40 -10.23 15.06
CA GLU A 197 -29.09 -10.56 14.48
C GLU A 197 -29.23 -11.14 13.07
N THR A 198 -30.18 -12.06 12.89
CA THR A 198 -30.51 -12.64 11.57
C THR A 198 -30.94 -11.58 10.56
N GLY A 199 -31.72 -10.58 10.99
CA GLY A 199 -32.14 -9.46 10.13
C GLY A 199 -30.97 -8.55 9.74
N ALA A 200 -30.07 -8.27 10.69
CA ALA A 200 -28.86 -7.48 10.44
C ALA A 200 -27.92 -8.18 9.44
N PHE A 201 -27.72 -9.50 9.57
CA PHE A 201 -26.97 -10.29 8.59
C PHE A 201 -27.61 -10.23 7.20
N PHE A 202 -28.93 -10.42 7.11
CA PHE A 202 -29.63 -10.39 5.82
C PHE A 202 -29.55 -9.02 5.14
N LEU A 203 -29.75 -7.93 5.89
CA LEU A 203 -29.62 -6.56 5.37
C LEU A 203 -28.20 -6.24 4.94
N SER A 204 -27.19 -6.65 5.73
CA SER A 204 -25.78 -6.46 5.37
C SER A 204 -25.45 -7.17 4.06
N ALA A 205 -25.94 -8.40 3.84
CA ALA A 205 -25.73 -9.14 2.60
C ALA A 205 -26.33 -8.40 1.38
N ILE A 206 -27.55 -7.88 1.50
CA ILE A 206 -28.18 -7.07 0.45
C ILE A 206 -27.37 -5.82 0.16
N VAL A 207 -26.93 -5.10 1.19
CA VAL A 207 -26.12 -3.88 1.06
C VAL A 207 -24.78 -4.19 0.39
N ILE A 208 -24.09 -5.26 0.80
CA ILE A 208 -22.82 -5.69 0.21
C ILE A 208 -23.02 -5.97 -1.28
N LEU A 209 -24.01 -6.78 -1.65
CA LEU A 209 -24.31 -7.11 -3.05
C LEU A 209 -24.67 -5.86 -3.88
N GLY A 210 -25.52 -4.98 -3.32
CA GLY A 210 -25.91 -3.73 -3.97
C GLY A 210 -24.73 -2.79 -4.19
N LEU A 211 -23.88 -2.62 -3.19
CA LEU A 211 -22.67 -1.79 -3.30
C LEU A 211 -21.62 -2.41 -4.22
N SER A 212 -21.43 -3.73 -4.20
CA SER A 212 -20.50 -4.41 -5.12
C SER A 212 -20.91 -4.20 -6.57
N THR A 213 -22.19 -4.43 -6.87
CA THR A 213 -22.73 -4.29 -8.22
C THR A 213 -22.66 -2.84 -8.67
N TRP A 214 -23.10 -1.89 -7.84
CA TRP A 214 -22.98 -0.45 -8.12
C TRP A 214 -21.55 -0.02 -8.40
N THR A 215 -20.62 -0.39 -7.51
CA THR A 215 -19.20 -0.01 -7.63
C THR A 215 -18.60 -0.60 -8.90
N SER A 216 -18.88 -1.86 -9.22
CA SER A 216 -18.37 -2.51 -10.44
C SER A 216 -18.89 -1.85 -11.72
N LEU A 217 -20.18 -1.47 -11.77
CA LEU A 217 -20.79 -0.80 -12.92
C LEU A 217 -20.27 0.62 -13.08
N TRP A 218 -20.18 1.36 -11.98
CA TRP A 218 -19.66 2.72 -11.97
C TRP A 218 -18.18 2.76 -12.37
N LEU A 219 -17.37 1.82 -11.86
CA LEU A 219 -15.97 1.70 -12.22
C LEU A 219 -15.79 1.34 -13.70
N LYS A 220 -16.59 0.40 -14.24
CA LYS A 220 -16.57 0.09 -15.68
C LYS A 220 -16.88 1.32 -16.53
N ARG A 221 -17.93 2.06 -16.18
CA ARG A 221 -18.33 3.29 -16.91
C ARG A 221 -17.25 4.37 -16.85
N THR A 222 -16.68 4.62 -15.67
CA THR A 222 -15.64 5.64 -15.49
C THR A 222 -14.32 5.25 -16.14
N ILE A 223 -13.89 4.00 -16.06
CA ILE A 223 -12.70 3.52 -16.77
C ILE A 223 -12.91 3.64 -18.29
N HIS A 224 -14.07 3.26 -18.80
CA HIS A 224 -14.37 3.40 -20.22
C HIS A 224 -14.35 4.88 -20.65
N ALA A 225 -14.90 5.79 -19.85
CA ALA A 225 -14.85 7.24 -20.12
C ALA A 225 -13.40 7.78 -20.10
N ILE A 226 -12.57 7.30 -19.17
CA ILE A 226 -11.15 7.67 -19.07
C ILE A 226 -10.36 7.15 -20.29
N GLN A 227 -10.72 5.98 -20.82
CA GLN A 227 -10.09 5.39 -22.01
C GLN A 227 -10.53 6.08 -23.30
N SER A 228 -11.81 6.45 -23.43
CA SER A 228 -12.34 7.16 -24.61
C SER A 228 -11.85 8.61 -24.71
N ASP A 229 -11.50 9.23 -23.59
CA ASP A 229 -10.98 10.60 -23.51
C ASP A 229 -9.43 10.64 -23.63
N LYS A 230 -8.81 9.54 -24.08
CA LYS A 230 -7.41 9.52 -24.47
C LYS A 230 -7.38 9.86 -25.97
N PRO A 231 -6.83 11.00 -26.40
CA PRO A 231 -6.74 11.29 -27.83
C PRO A 231 -5.99 10.15 -28.50
N ALA A 232 -6.55 9.64 -29.60
CA ALA A 232 -5.83 8.76 -30.50
C ALA A 232 -4.49 9.44 -30.82
N SER A 233 -3.39 8.91 -30.28
CA SER A 233 -2.07 9.36 -30.68
C SER A 233 -1.92 9.02 -32.15
N THR A 234 -2.10 10.04 -33.00
CA THR A 234 -1.37 10.27 -34.25
C THR A 234 -0.67 9.03 -34.80
N GLY A 235 -1.45 8.15 -35.42
CA GLY A 235 -0.97 7.30 -36.50
C GLY A 235 -1.21 8.04 -37.81
N ASP A 236 -0.21 7.99 -38.68
CA ASP A 236 -0.11 8.61 -40.01
C ASP A 236 0.23 10.10 -40.03
N ASN A 237 1.54 10.37 -39.94
CA ASN A 237 2.23 11.13 -40.98
C ASN A 237 3.75 10.84 -40.94
N GLN A 238 4.23 10.32 -42.07
CA GLN A 238 5.60 9.99 -42.50
C GLN A 238 6.13 8.59 -42.21
#